data_AF-A0A928YC83-F1
#
_entry.id   AF-A0A928YC83-F1
#
_cell.length_a   1.000
_cell.length_b   1.000
_cell.length_c   1.000
_cell.angle_alpha   90.00
_cell.angle_beta   90.00
_cell.angle_gamma   90.00
#
_symmetry.space_group_name_H-M   'P 1'
#
loop_
_entity.id
_entity.type
_entity.pdbx_description
1 polymer ?
#
loop_
_entity_poly.entity_id
_entity_poly.type
_entity_poly.pdbx_seq_one_letter_code
_entity_poly.pdbx_strand_id
1 'polypeptide(L)'
;MLEQIITITGVAARLWQPFSVTSPGGIPFAGYLCRQESEKLGMLAVTELAGEERLEFIPAMPKIHYPYHQEKDGSVRVAIPVAQNVTDARFNVKLDGTAVIFYPLADKQGNLLEVIPRTRLQPVLQASRWGDWHALLAEVLPDRKSVVEAIQAQKVVLVFELWGYRNPHLVKYDTPLKLTLHTAVAHRKPVSYRKLADIANRYGFDLIPTLEVARPDADGLAQAYRRLQAQMEAHNQSAGPDVFVEEGAVLMLSTRDTAQYWKCKPPTIEEIHWTADASVGKTDIEHALHKMLENGYDFGNGRVADLHTELEADFDPPRVEMAADLIERVYREFVLELQQREWLRHLVAKSGLNPHDTPALMRYLSQHYPKNQMRWVYTAVKTLYGD
;
A
#
# COMPACT_ATOMS: atom_id res chain seq x y z
N MET A 1 -12.97 -23.00 14.71
CA MET A 1 -12.57 -21.58 14.75
C MET A 1 -13.10 -20.75 13.56
N LEU A 2 -12.90 -21.15 12.30
CA LEU A 2 -13.37 -20.38 11.14
C LEU A 2 -14.89 -20.07 11.14
N GLU A 3 -15.73 -21.02 11.54
CA GLU A 3 -17.18 -20.79 11.67
C GLU A 3 -17.50 -19.63 12.62
N GLN A 4 -16.84 -19.58 13.79
CA GLN A 4 -16.98 -18.49 14.75
C GLN A 4 -16.54 -17.15 14.16
N ILE A 5 -15.44 -17.13 13.40
CA ILE A 5 -14.98 -15.93 12.68
C ILE A 5 -16.05 -15.45 11.69
N ILE A 6 -16.64 -16.35 10.91
CA ILE A 6 -17.69 -16.04 9.94
C ILE A 6 -18.92 -15.49 10.67
N THR A 7 -19.36 -16.11 11.76
CA THR A 7 -20.51 -15.64 12.56
C THR A 7 -20.29 -14.23 13.11
N ILE A 8 -19.10 -13.94 13.65
CA ILE A 8 -18.79 -12.63 14.25
C ILE A 8 -18.67 -11.53 13.18
N THR A 9 -18.09 -11.86 12.03
CA THR A 9 -17.71 -10.86 11.03
C THR A 9 -18.71 -10.74 9.88
N GLY A 10 -19.57 -11.74 9.67
CA GLY A 10 -20.46 -11.84 8.51
C GLY A 10 -19.71 -12.05 7.17
N VAL A 11 -18.41 -12.36 7.20
CA VAL A 11 -17.60 -12.54 6.00
C VAL A 11 -17.55 -14.01 5.60
N ALA A 12 -17.84 -14.31 4.34
CA ALA A 12 -17.86 -15.67 3.82
C ALA A 12 -16.50 -16.38 3.96
N ALA A 13 -16.54 -17.70 4.20
CA ALA A 13 -15.35 -18.55 4.40
C ALA A 13 -14.26 -18.37 3.33
N ARG A 14 -14.66 -18.31 2.05
CA ARG A 14 -13.74 -18.18 0.90
C ARG A 14 -12.89 -16.90 0.90
N LEU A 15 -13.27 -15.91 1.70
CA LEU A 15 -12.57 -14.63 1.82
C LEU A 15 -11.59 -14.61 3.01
N TRP A 16 -11.43 -15.73 3.71
CA TRP A 16 -10.48 -15.91 4.80
C TRP A 16 -9.35 -16.84 4.36
N GLN A 17 -8.16 -16.28 4.19
CA GLN A 17 -6.95 -17.04 3.86
C GLN A 17 -6.25 -17.50 5.14
N PRO A 18 -6.08 -18.81 5.38
CA PRO A 18 -5.35 -19.28 6.57
C PRO A 18 -3.87 -18.89 6.49
N PHE A 19 -3.25 -18.64 7.64
CA PHE A 19 -1.81 -18.44 7.76
C PHE A 19 -1.26 -19.09 9.03
N SER A 20 0.02 -19.45 9.00
CA SER A 20 0.81 -19.86 10.16
C SER A 20 2.23 -19.33 9.97
N VAL A 21 2.70 -18.49 10.89
CA VAL A 21 3.95 -17.75 10.76
C VAL A 21 4.65 -17.59 12.11
N THR A 22 5.91 -17.19 12.08
CA THR A 22 6.66 -16.76 13.27
C THR A 22 6.93 -15.27 13.15
N SER A 23 6.70 -14.52 14.23
CA SER A 23 7.00 -13.10 14.28
C SER A 23 8.51 -12.82 14.18
N PRO A 24 8.94 -11.59 13.86
CA PRO A 24 10.36 -11.22 13.90
C PRO A 24 11.04 -11.52 15.26
N GLY A 25 10.31 -11.36 16.37
CA GLY A 25 10.76 -11.70 17.71
C GLY A 25 10.76 -13.20 18.06
N GLY A 26 10.37 -14.08 17.12
CA GLY A 26 10.40 -15.54 17.31
C GLY A 26 9.11 -16.13 17.92
N ILE A 27 8.00 -15.37 17.95
CA ILE A 27 6.74 -15.82 18.52
C ILE A 27 5.90 -16.50 17.42
N PRO A 28 5.57 -17.80 17.52
CA PRO A 28 4.71 -18.45 16.55
C PRO A 28 3.25 -18.01 16.74
N PHE A 29 2.55 -17.73 15.65
CA PHE A 29 1.11 -17.43 15.66
C PHE A 29 0.43 -17.83 14.35
N ALA A 30 -0.85 -18.17 14.43
CA ALA A 30 -1.65 -18.61 13.31
C ALA A 30 -3.05 -17.99 13.32
N GLY A 31 -3.71 -18.03 12.18
CA GLY A 31 -5.02 -17.42 12.04
C GLY A 31 -5.52 -17.35 10.60
N TYR A 32 -6.38 -16.37 10.35
CA TYR A 32 -6.94 -16.09 9.04
C TYR A 32 -6.78 -14.63 8.67
N LEU A 33 -6.47 -14.35 7.40
CA LEU A 33 -6.39 -13.03 6.81
C LEU A 33 -7.62 -12.78 5.92
N CYS A 34 -8.30 -11.65 6.14
CA CYS A 34 -9.48 -11.29 5.38
C CYS A 34 -9.10 -10.63 4.04
N ARG A 35 -9.58 -11.19 2.93
CA ARG A 35 -9.43 -10.64 1.57
C ARG A 35 -10.69 -9.93 1.06
N GLN A 36 -11.72 -9.78 1.90
CA GLN A 36 -12.94 -9.08 1.49
C GLN A 36 -12.63 -7.60 1.24
N GLU A 37 -13.01 -7.10 0.08
CA GLU A 37 -12.89 -5.70 -0.31
C GLU A 37 -13.88 -4.77 0.41
N SER A 38 -13.76 -4.69 1.74
CA SER A 38 -14.61 -3.89 2.61
C SER A 38 -13.77 -3.15 3.66
N GLU A 39 -14.41 -2.63 4.70
CA GLU A 39 -13.76 -2.15 5.92
C GLU A 39 -12.90 -3.23 6.62
N LYS A 40 -13.06 -4.51 6.24
CA LYS A 40 -12.34 -5.66 6.81
C LYS A 40 -11.13 -6.11 5.98
N LEU A 41 -10.86 -5.47 4.83
CA LEU A 41 -9.75 -5.87 3.97
C LEU A 41 -8.43 -5.86 4.74
N GLY A 42 -7.72 -6.98 4.71
CA GLY A 42 -6.46 -7.19 5.42
C GLY A 42 -6.59 -7.47 6.91
N MET A 43 -7.79 -7.49 7.51
CA MET A 43 -7.98 -7.84 8.93
C MET A 43 -7.42 -9.23 9.24
N LEU A 44 -6.69 -9.36 10.36
CA LEU A 44 -6.28 -10.66 10.87
C LEU A 44 -7.27 -11.14 11.94
N ALA A 45 -7.65 -12.41 11.87
CA ALA A 45 -8.26 -13.15 12.95
C ALA A 45 -7.21 -14.12 13.50
N VAL A 46 -6.51 -13.73 14.57
CA VAL A 46 -5.47 -14.55 15.22
C VAL A 46 -6.16 -15.60 16.08
N THR A 47 -5.90 -16.87 15.77
CA THR A 47 -6.55 -18.02 16.41
C THR A 47 -5.63 -18.81 17.33
N GLU A 48 -4.32 -18.61 17.16
CA GLU A 48 -3.29 -19.25 17.96
C GLU A 48 -2.14 -18.26 18.16
N LEU A 49 -1.61 -18.19 19.38
CA LEU A 49 -0.43 -17.39 19.72
C LEU A 49 0.42 -18.14 20.74
N ALA A 50 1.69 -18.37 20.44
CA ALA A 50 2.62 -19.11 21.30
C ALA A 50 2.09 -20.50 21.72
N GLY A 51 1.40 -21.21 20.81
CA GLY A 51 0.80 -22.52 21.04
C GLY A 51 -0.52 -22.49 21.82
N GLU A 52 -1.03 -21.31 22.18
CA GLU A 52 -2.30 -21.16 22.89
C GLU A 52 -3.44 -20.74 21.93
N GLU A 53 -4.56 -21.46 21.99
CA GLU A 53 -5.77 -21.10 21.27
C GLU A 53 -6.41 -19.81 21.84
N ARG A 54 -6.79 -18.89 20.96
CA ARG A 54 -7.49 -17.64 21.28
C ARG A 54 -8.29 -17.15 20.08
N LEU A 55 -9.02 -16.05 20.22
CA LEU A 55 -9.59 -15.35 19.07
C LEU A 55 -9.45 -13.84 19.26
N GLU A 56 -8.61 -13.23 18.43
CA GLU A 56 -8.41 -11.79 18.41
C GLU A 56 -8.51 -11.24 16.99
N PHE A 57 -9.15 -10.07 16.84
CA PHE A 57 -9.28 -9.39 15.57
C PHE A 57 -8.40 -8.16 15.52
N ILE A 58 -7.42 -8.16 14.64
CA ILE A 58 -6.48 -7.07 14.45
C ILE A 58 -6.86 -6.35 13.15
N PRO A 59 -7.33 -5.10 13.22
CA PRO A 59 -7.75 -4.38 12.03
C PRO A 59 -6.54 -4.00 11.16
N ALA A 60 -6.82 -3.78 9.88
CA ALA A 60 -5.92 -3.10 8.96
C ALA A 60 -6.47 -1.71 8.64
N MET A 61 -5.84 -1.01 7.71
CA MET A 61 -6.45 0.14 7.06
C MET A 61 -7.65 -0.31 6.20
N PRO A 62 -8.85 0.25 6.40
CA PRO A 62 -10.03 -0.10 5.62
C PRO A 62 -9.85 0.29 4.14
N LYS A 63 -10.53 -0.43 3.23
CA LYS A 63 -10.61 -0.02 1.81
C LYS A 63 -11.29 1.36 1.75
N ILE A 64 -10.63 2.33 1.10
CA ILE A 64 -11.18 3.68 0.89
C ILE A 64 -12.00 3.66 -0.39
N HIS A 65 -13.23 4.14 -0.32
CA HIS A 65 -14.17 4.17 -1.43
C HIS A 65 -14.19 5.55 -2.10
N TYR A 66 -14.71 5.61 -3.32
CA TYR A 66 -15.05 6.89 -3.94
C TYR A 66 -16.42 7.38 -3.45
N PRO A 67 -16.67 8.69 -3.36
CA PRO A 67 -17.96 9.24 -2.96
C PRO A 67 -18.90 9.37 -4.17
N TYR A 68 -18.89 8.42 -5.11
CA TYR A 68 -19.71 8.49 -6.31
C TYR A 68 -21.05 7.82 -6.10
N HIS A 69 -22.09 8.50 -6.57
CA HIS A 69 -23.46 8.00 -6.59
C HIS A 69 -23.96 8.01 -8.04
N GLN A 70 -24.49 6.88 -8.48
CA GLN A 70 -25.12 6.78 -9.79
C GLN A 70 -26.56 7.27 -9.69
N GLU A 71 -26.89 8.26 -10.52
CA GLU A 71 -28.24 8.77 -10.65
C GLU A 71 -29.09 7.86 -11.56
N LYS A 72 -30.41 8.05 -11.52
CA LYS A 72 -31.36 7.24 -12.31
C LYS A 72 -31.17 7.36 -13.82
N ASP A 73 -30.58 8.46 -14.28
CA ASP A 73 -30.27 8.72 -15.69
C ASP A 73 -28.91 8.14 -16.11
N GLY A 74 -28.21 7.45 -15.21
CA GLY A 74 -26.89 6.87 -15.44
C GLY A 74 -25.74 7.85 -15.20
N SER A 75 -25.99 9.13 -14.91
CA SER A 75 -24.94 10.08 -14.59
C SER A 75 -24.34 9.80 -13.21
N VAL A 76 -23.07 10.19 -13.02
CA VAL A 76 -22.35 10.01 -11.76
C VAL A 76 -22.16 11.35 -11.07
N ARG A 77 -22.67 11.48 -9.84
CA ARG A 77 -22.42 12.66 -8.99
C ARG A 77 -21.51 12.34 -7.83
N VAL A 78 -20.76 13.35 -7.38
CA VAL A 78 -20.06 13.30 -6.09
C VAL A 78 -21.08 13.56 -4.98
N ALA A 79 -21.30 12.56 -4.12
CA ALA A 79 -22.19 12.63 -2.97
C ALA A 79 -21.41 12.26 -1.71
N ILE A 80 -21.01 13.28 -0.95
CA ILE A 80 -20.22 13.10 0.28
C ILE A 80 -21.17 13.19 1.48
N PRO A 81 -21.49 12.07 2.16
CA PRO A 81 -22.36 12.11 3.33
C PRO A 81 -21.62 12.76 4.50
N VAL A 82 -22.19 13.83 5.05
CA VAL A 82 -21.66 14.50 6.24
C VAL A 82 -22.61 14.29 7.41
N ALA A 83 -22.18 13.51 8.40
CA ALA A 83 -22.95 13.33 9.63
C ALA A 83 -22.91 14.59 10.50
N GLN A 84 -23.97 14.83 11.29
CA GLN A 84 -24.11 16.03 12.13
C GLN A 84 -22.98 16.21 13.16
N ASN A 85 -22.30 15.12 13.54
CA ASN A 85 -21.21 15.11 14.51
C ASN A 85 -19.81 15.21 13.86
N VAL A 86 -19.72 15.42 12.54
CA VAL A 86 -18.46 15.74 11.87
C VAL A 86 -18.06 17.16 12.23
N THR A 87 -16.84 17.31 12.75
CA THR A 87 -16.31 18.58 13.25
C THR A 87 -15.12 19.10 12.45
N ASP A 88 -14.53 18.27 11.60
CA ASP A 88 -13.34 18.60 10.80
C ASP A 88 -13.38 17.83 9.48
N ALA A 89 -13.06 18.52 8.37
CA ALA A 89 -12.96 17.93 7.05
C ALA A 89 -11.67 18.39 6.37
N ARG A 90 -10.85 17.45 5.91
CA ARG A 90 -9.53 17.75 5.33
C ARG A 90 -9.26 16.88 4.11
N PHE A 91 -8.72 17.48 3.06
CA PHE A 91 -8.09 16.74 1.98
C PHE A 91 -6.61 16.62 2.31
N ASN A 92 -6.14 15.39 2.49
CA ASN A 92 -4.73 15.09 2.67
C ASN A 92 -4.16 14.48 1.40
N VAL A 93 -2.86 14.62 1.18
CA VAL A 93 -2.16 13.98 0.06
C VAL A 93 -2.44 12.48 0.11
N LYS A 94 -2.80 11.88 -1.03
CA LYS A 94 -2.74 10.44 -1.20
C LYS A 94 -1.36 10.10 -1.77
N LEU A 95 -0.50 9.58 -0.90
CA LEU A 95 0.75 8.98 -1.33
C LEU A 95 0.47 7.63 -2.00
N ASP A 96 1.32 7.33 -2.97
CA ASP A 96 1.29 6.13 -3.79
C ASP A 96 2.49 5.27 -3.41
N GLY A 97 2.26 4.34 -2.52
CA GLY A 97 3.29 3.48 -2.00
C GLY A 97 2.68 2.21 -1.41
N THR A 98 3.42 1.65 -0.46
CA THR A 98 3.01 0.44 0.22
C THR A 98 2.57 0.79 1.64
N ALA A 99 1.32 0.45 1.98
CA ALA A 99 0.84 0.59 3.34
C ALA A 99 1.57 -0.38 4.28
N VAL A 100 2.37 0.15 5.21
CA VAL A 100 3.03 -0.59 6.29
C VAL A 100 2.22 -0.45 7.56
N ILE A 101 1.69 -1.57 8.03
CA ILE A 101 0.81 -1.65 9.20
C ILE A 101 1.62 -2.18 10.37
N PHE A 102 1.70 -1.41 11.44
CA PHE A 102 2.27 -1.84 12.71
C PHE A 102 1.13 -2.18 13.67
N TYR A 103 1.10 -3.43 14.12
CA TYR A 103 0.05 -3.91 15.00
C TYR A 103 0.64 -4.63 16.22
N PRO A 104 -0.04 -4.58 17.39
CA PRO A 104 0.42 -5.28 18.58
C PRO A 104 0.06 -6.77 18.53
N LEU A 105 0.98 -7.62 18.95
CA LEU A 105 0.65 -8.91 19.56
C LEU A 105 0.67 -8.75 21.07
N ALA A 106 -0.39 -9.19 21.74
CA ALA A 106 -0.51 -9.13 23.19
C ALA A 106 -0.81 -10.50 23.78
N ASP A 107 -0.35 -10.75 25.02
CA ASP A 107 -0.71 -11.94 25.77
C ASP A 107 -2.20 -11.93 26.19
N LYS A 108 -2.64 -12.94 26.95
CA LYS A 108 -4.02 -13.05 27.45
C LYS A 108 -4.37 -11.95 28.46
N GLN A 109 -3.38 -11.35 29.10
CA GLN A 109 -3.51 -10.26 30.07
C GLN A 109 -3.50 -8.88 29.38
N GLY A 110 -3.28 -8.83 28.07
CA GLY A 110 -3.19 -7.60 27.30
C GLY A 110 -1.83 -6.90 27.38
N ASN A 111 -0.81 -7.57 27.91
CA ASN A 111 0.56 -7.06 27.87
C ASN A 111 1.10 -7.19 26.44
N LEU A 112 1.75 -6.14 25.97
CA LEU A 112 2.37 -6.12 24.66
C LEU A 112 3.55 -7.10 24.64
N LEU A 113 3.49 -8.10 23.75
CA LEU A 113 4.59 -9.03 23.49
C LEU A 113 5.52 -8.48 22.41
N GLU A 114 4.93 -8.03 21.30
CA GLU A 114 5.68 -7.51 20.15
C GLU A 114 4.81 -6.55 19.32
N VAL A 115 5.45 -5.61 18.62
CA VAL A 115 4.82 -4.86 17.53
C VAL A 115 5.35 -5.37 16.20
N ILE A 116 4.44 -5.86 15.35
CA ILE A 116 4.78 -6.48 14.08
C ILE A 116 4.46 -5.53 12.93
N PRO A 117 5.42 -5.25 12.04
CA PRO A 117 5.13 -4.63 10.75
C PRO A 117 4.61 -5.67 9.75
N ARG A 118 3.69 -5.26 8.90
CA ARG A 118 3.21 -6.06 7.75
C ARG A 118 2.69 -5.17 6.62
N THR A 119 2.60 -5.72 5.41
CA THR A 119 1.75 -5.13 4.35
C THR A 119 0.30 -5.58 4.55
N ARG A 120 -0.64 -5.00 3.80
CA ARG A 120 -2.09 -5.21 4.02
C ARG A 120 -2.52 -6.68 3.95
N LEU A 121 -1.98 -7.45 3.02
CA LEU A 121 -2.40 -8.84 2.75
C LEU A 121 -1.35 -9.89 3.19
N GLN A 122 -0.43 -9.51 4.06
CA GLN A 122 0.49 -10.43 4.71
C GLN A 122 0.27 -10.37 6.24
N PRO A 123 0.53 -11.45 7.01
CA PRO A 123 0.49 -11.39 8.47
C PRO A 123 1.76 -10.79 9.07
N VAL A 124 2.91 -10.95 8.42
CA VAL A 124 4.22 -10.37 8.78
C VAL A 124 4.88 -9.84 7.51
N LEU A 125 5.77 -8.85 7.61
CA LEU A 125 6.66 -8.54 6.49
C LEU A 125 7.52 -9.77 6.17
N GLN A 126 7.61 -10.14 4.90
CA GLN A 126 8.47 -11.21 4.43
C GLN A 126 9.41 -10.67 3.36
N ALA A 127 10.67 -11.10 3.41
CA ALA A 127 11.55 -10.96 2.27
C ALA A 127 11.02 -11.86 1.16
N SER A 128 10.84 -11.31 -0.04
CA SER A 128 10.62 -12.08 -1.25
C SER A 128 11.88 -11.98 -2.11
N ARG A 129 12.09 -12.93 -3.03
CA ARG A 129 13.20 -12.81 -4.00
C ARG A 129 13.10 -11.58 -4.92
N TRP A 130 11.98 -10.87 -4.87
CA TRP A 130 11.68 -9.74 -5.75
C TRP A 130 11.64 -8.40 -5.02
N GLY A 131 11.74 -8.41 -3.69
CA GLY A 131 11.70 -7.22 -2.85
C GLY A 131 11.85 -7.58 -1.39
N ASP A 132 12.70 -6.83 -0.69
CA ASP A 132 12.92 -6.96 0.74
C ASP A 132 12.25 -5.79 1.47
N TRP A 133 10.97 -5.95 1.79
CA TRP A 133 10.20 -4.97 2.55
C TRP A 133 10.82 -4.68 3.92
N HIS A 134 11.51 -5.66 4.49
CA HIS A 134 12.22 -5.51 5.75
C HIS A 134 13.40 -4.56 5.60
N ALA A 135 14.20 -4.71 4.54
CA ALA A 135 15.32 -3.82 4.25
C ALA A 135 14.86 -2.39 3.95
N LEU A 136 13.84 -2.23 3.10
CA LEU A 136 13.28 -0.90 2.81
C LEU A 136 12.76 -0.22 4.08
N LEU A 137 12.02 -0.95 4.93
CA LEU A 137 11.54 -0.40 6.19
C LEU A 137 12.67 -0.07 7.17
N ALA A 138 13.70 -0.93 7.26
CA ALA A 138 14.83 -0.72 8.16
C ALA A 138 15.67 0.52 7.79
N GLU A 139 15.66 0.93 6.52
CA GLU A 139 16.34 2.14 6.07
C GLU A 139 15.67 3.42 6.60
N VAL A 140 14.34 3.50 6.49
CA VAL A 140 13.58 4.70 6.88
C VAL A 140 13.12 4.68 8.34
N LEU A 141 13.14 3.50 8.98
CA LEU A 141 12.79 3.31 10.38
C LEU A 141 13.71 2.26 11.05
N PRO A 142 15.00 2.58 11.23
CA PRO A 142 15.96 1.67 11.85
C PRO A 142 15.68 1.43 13.34
N ASP A 143 15.15 2.44 14.03
CA ASP A 143 14.66 2.32 15.41
C ASP A 143 13.13 2.41 15.43
N ARG A 144 12.49 1.37 15.99
CA ARG A 144 11.01 1.25 16.08
C ARG A 144 10.47 1.64 17.46
N LYS A 145 11.31 2.13 18.38
CA LYS A 145 10.93 2.43 19.76
C LYS A 145 9.73 3.38 19.84
N SER A 146 9.73 4.47 19.07
CA SER A 146 8.61 5.43 19.03
C SER A 146 7.30 4.80 18.55
N VAL A 147 7.35 3.89 17.57
CA VAL A 147 6.20 3.12 17.10
C VAL A 147 5.67 2.19 18.19
N VAL A 148 6.56 1.48 18.88
CA VAL A 148 6.21 0.59 20.01
C VAL A 148 5.53 1.36 21.13
N GLU A 149 6.14 2.48 21.55
CA GLU A 149 5.60 3.36 22.60
C GLU A 149 4.23 3.91 22.21
N ALA A 150 4.06 4.37 20.97
CA ALA A 150 2.80 4.88 20.46
C ALA A 150 1.68 3.83 20.50
N ILE A 151 1.95 2.62 19.99
CA ILE A 151 0.98 1.53 19.98
C ILE A 151 0.62 1.10 21.40
N GLN A 152 1.62 0.97 22.28
CA GLN A 152 1.40 0.56 23.66
C GLN A 152 0.55 1.57 24.44
N ALA A 153 0.84 2.86 24.30
CA ALA A 153 0.18 3.93 25.04
C ALA A 153 -1.19 4.30 24.47
N GLN A 154 -1.35 4.27 23.14
CA GLN A 154 -2.58 4.69 22.48
C GLN A 154 -3.54 3.54 22.17
N LYS A 155 -3.07 2.29 22.28
CA LYS A 155 -3.85 1.08 21.98
C LYS A 155 -4.45 1.10 20.57
N VAL A 156 -3.60 1.46 19.60
CA VAL A 156 -3.96 1.59 18.18
C VAL A 156 -3.13 0.66 17.31
N VAL A 157 -3.61 0.43 16.09
CA VAL A 157 -2.77 0.00 14.97
C VAL A 157 -2.31 1.25 14.22
N LEU A 158 -1.01 1.39 13.94
CA LEU A 158 -0.49 2.49 13.14
C LEU A 158 -0.31 2.06 11.70
N VAL A 159 -0.69 2.93 10.77
CA VAL A 159 -0.56 2.66 9.33
C VAL A 159 0.23 3.80 8.71
N PHE A 160 1.38 3.44 8.16
CA PHE A 160 2.25 4.33 7.43
C PHE A 160 2.17 4.01 5.94
N GLU A 161 2.46 5.00 5.11
CA GLU A 161 2.82 4.77 3.72
C GLU A 161 4.34 4.75 3.60
N LEU A 162 4.88 3.68 3.00
CA LEU A 162 6.27 3.61 2.55
C LEU A 162 6.30 3.98 1.06
N TRP A 163 6.95 5.08 0.71
CA TRP A 163 6.87 5.65 -0.64
C TRP A 163 8.20 6.28 -1.06
N GLY A 164 8.35 6.54 -2.36
CA GLY A 164 9.58 7.08 -2.96
C GLY A 164 10.01 6.28 -4.17
N TYR A 165 10.99 6.76 -4.94
CA TYR A 165 11.38 6.07 -6.19
C TYR A 165 11.99 4.68 -5.97
N ARG A 166 12.45 4.37 -4.74
CA ARG A 166 12.95 3.04 -4.37
C ARG A 166 11.83 2.06 -4.02
N ASN A 167 10.61 2.55 -3.83
CA ASN A 167 9.38 1.76 -3.78
C ASN A 167 8.45 2.17 -4.94
N PRO A 168 8.78 1.79 -6.18
CA PRO A 168 8.10 2.31 -7.36
C PRO A 168 6.66 1.81 -7.44
N HIS A 169 5.77 2.77 -7.68
CA HIS A 169 4.35 2.60 -7.98
C HIS A 169 4.00 3.44 -9.22
N LEU A 170 2.76 3.90 -9.37
CA LEU A 170 2.29 4.69 -10.49
C LEU A 170 2.90 6.11 -10.48
N VAL A 171 3.00 6.72 -9.30
CA VAL A 171 3.59 8.05 -9.11
C VAL A 171 5.11 8.00 -9.11
N LYS A 172 5.72 8.90 -9.88
CA LYS A 172 7.17 9.11 -9.89
C LYS A 172 7.55 10.12 -8.82
N TYR A 173 8.37 9.68 -7.88
CA TYR A 173 8.88 10.50 -6.79
C TYR A 173 10.34 10.90 -7.02
N ASP A 174 10.69 12.11 -6.59
CA ASP A 174 12.11 12.51 -6.46
C ASP A 174 12.70 12.09 -5.09
N THR A 175 11.84 11.75 -4.13
CA THR A 175 12.25 11.26 -2.80
C THR A 175 12.70 9.80 -2.90
N PRO A 176 13.89 9.42 -2.40
CA PRO A 176 14.38 8.03 -2.46
C PRO A 176 13.44 7.05 -1.81
N LEU A 177 13.25 7.20 -0.51
CA LEU A 177 12.38 6.36 0.30
C LEU A 177 12.01 7.16 1.54
N LYS A 178 10.73 7.11 1.91
CA LYS A 178 10.20 7.81 3.07
C LYS A 178 9.05 7.01 3.68
N LEU A 179 8.92 7.11 4.99
CA LEU A 179 7.80 6.55 5.75
C LEU A 179 6.96 7.71 6.30
N THR A 180 5.65 7.71 6.08
CA THR A 180 4.77 8.79 6.51
C THR A 180 3.51 8.23 7.15
N LEU A 181 3.16 8.69 8.34
CA LEU A 181 1.97 8.25 9.06
C LEU A 181 0.73 8.68 8.27
N HIS A 182 0.00 7.68 7.77
CA HIS A 182 -1.20 7.87 6.96
C HIS A 182 -2.46 7.84 7.84
N THR A 183 -2.55 6.87 8.76
CA THR A 183 -3.68 6.75 9.68
C THR A 183 -3.33 5.93 10.93
N ALA A 184 -4.23 5.92 11.90
CA ALA A 184 -4.22 5.00 13.02
C ALA A 184 -5.63 4.42 13.18
N VAL A 185 -5.73 3.16 13.58
CA VAL A 185 -7.00 2.45 13.73
C VAL A 185 -7.18 2.02 15.17
N ALA A 186 -8.28 2.45 15.79
CA ALA A 186 -8.68 2.10 17.14
C ALA A 186 -10.09 1.50 17.11
N HIS A 187 -10.32 0.38 17.79
CA HIS A 187 -11.62 -0.28 17.81
C HIS A 187 -12.22 -0.49 16.40
N ARG A 188 -11.38 -0.89 15.43
CA ARG A 188 -11.73 -1.12 14.01
C ARG A 188 -12.19 0.12 13.24
N LYS A 189 -11.97 1.33 13.76
CA LYS A 189 -12.26 2.59 13.08
C LYS A 189 -11.01 3.46 12.96
N PRO A 190 -10.82 4.16 11.84
CA PRO A 190 -9.79 5.19 11.76
C PRO A 190 -10.01 6.25 12.84
N VAL A 191 -8.95 6.71 13.48
CA VAL A 191 -9.01 7.80 14.46
C VAL A 191 -9.23 9.15 13.77
N SER A 192 -9.77 10.12 14.50
CA SER A 192 -9.91 11.50 13.99
C SER A 192 -8.56 12.14 13.65
N TYR A 193 -8.54 13.10 12.71
CA TYR A 193 -7.31 13.82 12.35
C TYR A 193 -6.62 14.44 13.57
N ARG A 194 -7.40 15.03 14.50
CA ARG A 194 -6.87 15.60 15.74
C ARG A 194 -6.08 14.58 16.56
N LYS A 195 -6.60 13.36 16.71
CA LYS A 195 -5.90 12.28 17.42
C LYS A 195 -4.67 11.82 16.64
N LEU A 196 -4.81 11.67 15.32
CA LEU A 196 -3.70 11.27 14.46
C LEU A 196 -2.53 12.27 14.54
N ALA A 197 -2.82 13.57 14.51
CA ALA A 197 -1.85 14.64 14.66
C ALA A 197 -1.22 14.69 16.06
N ASP A 198 -1.99 14.43 17.12
CA ASP A 198 -1.45 14.29 18.48
C ASP A 198 -0.46 13.13 18.59
N ILE A 199 -0.81 11.97 18.00
CA ILE A 199 0.10 10.82 17.91
C ILE A 199 1.36 11.19 17.14
N ALA A 200 1.22 11.77 15.94
CA ALA A 200 2.35 12.17 15.12
C ALA A 200 3.31 13.11 15.86
N ASN A 201 2.77 14.16 16.48
CA ASN A 201 3.56 15.14 17.23
C ASN A 201 4.23 14.54 18.47
N ARG A 202 3.51 13.72 19.23
CA ARG A 202 4.02 13.14 20.48
C ARG A 202 5.15 12.15 20.26
N TYR A 203 5.08 11.35 19.19
CA TYR A 203 6.03 10.27 18.93
C TYR A 203 6.99 10.57 17.77
N GLY A 204 6.95 11.80 17.23
CA GLY A 204 7.89 12.28 16.21
C GLY A 204 7.70 11.62 14.83
N PHE A 205 6.45 11.36 14.42
CA PHE A 205 6.17 10.83 13.09
C PHE A 205 5.87 11.94 12.10
N ASP A 206 6.39 11.80 10.87
CA ASP A 206 5.93 12.61 9.74
C ASP A 206 4.47 12.27 9.45
N LEU A 207 3.59 13.27 9.53
CA LEU A 207 2.17 13.12 9.21
C LEU A 207 1.93 13.42 7.73
N ILE A 208 1.00 12.70 7.11
CA ILE A 208 0.53 12.99 5.76
C ILE A 208 0.16 14.47 5.59
N PRO A 209 0.66 15.18 4.57
CA PRO A 209 0.36 16.61 4.41
C PRO A 209 -1.11 16.86 4.14
N THR A 210 -1.67 17.88 4.79
CA THR A 210 -2.98 18.43 4.45
C THR A 210 -2.84 19.37 3.25
N LEU A 211 -3.56 19.08 2.18
CA LEU A 211 -3.71 19.96 1.02
C LEU A 211 -4.69 21.09 1.32
N GLU A 212 -5.80 20.75 1.98
CA GLU A 212 -6.87 21.70 2.24
C GLU A 212 -7.68 21.32 3.48
N VAL A 213 -8.01 22.32 4.30
CA VAL A 213 -9.01 22.21 5.36
C VAL A 213 -10.31 22.83 4.83
N ALA A 214 -11.36 22.01 4.72
CA ALA A 214 -12.65 22.42 4.20
C ALA A 214 -13.69 22.50 5.32
N ARG A 215 -14.75 23.27 5.06
CA ARG A 215 -15.93 23.22 5.92
C ARG A 215 -16.63 21.86 5.73
N PRO A 216 -17.09 21.20 6.82
CA PRO A 216 -17.80 19.93 6.71
C PRO A 216 -19.25 20.17 6.27
N ASP A 217 -19.44 20.59 5.02
CA ASP A 217 -20.75 20.72 4.37
C ASP A 217 -20.72 20.01 3.02
N ALA A 218 -21.80 19.31 2.69
CA ALA A 218 -21.78 18.35 1.57
C ALA A 218 -21.48 19.04 0.22
N ASP A 219 -22.10 20.19 -0.05
CA ASP A 219 -21.96 20.90 -1.33
C ASP A 219 -20.56 21.52 -1.46
N GLY A 220 -20.05 22.17 -0.41
CA GLY A 220 -18.71 22.74 -0.37
C GLY A 220 -17.63 21.66 -0.51
N LEU A 221 -17.81 20.50 0.13
CA LEU A 221 -16.91 19.36 -0.04
C LEU A 221 -16.94 18.79 -1.44
N ALA A 222 -18.10 18.69 -2.09
CA ALA A 222 -18.19 18.21 -3.46
C ALA A 222 -17.51 19.18 -4.44
N GLN A 223 -17.63 20.49 -4.22
CA GLN A 223 -16.94 21.51 -5.00
C GLN A 223 -15.42 21.46 -4.79
N ALA A 224 -14.96 21.38 -3.54
CA ALA A 224 -13.54 21.23 -3.20
C ALA A 224 -12.95 19.95 -3.82
N TYR A 225 -13.68 18.83 -3.74
CA TYR A 225 -13.32 17.57 -4.37
C TYR A 225 -13.07 17.75 -5.87
N ARG A 226 -14.04 18.30 -6.63
CA ARG A 226 -13.91 18.50 -8.08
C ARG A 226 -12.78 19.46 -8.44
N ARG A 227 -12.59 20.53 -7.67
CA ARG A 227 -11.48 21.47 -7.88
C ARG A 227 -10.13 20.78 -7.69
N LEU A 228 -9.96 20.01 -6.62
CA LEU A 228 -8.72 19.27 -6.36
C LEU A 228 -8.46 18.24 -7.47
N GLN A 229 -9.48 17.51 -7.94
CA GLN A 229 -9.32 16.61 -9.08
C GLN A 229 -8.75 17.34 -10.31
N ALA A 230 -9.32 18.50 -10.66
CA ALA A 230 -8.88 19.27 -11.81
C ALA A 230 -7.45 19.81 -11.65
N GLN A 231 -7.07 20.22 -10.43
CA GLN A 231 -5.71 20.68 -10.12
C GLN A 231 -4.69 19.55 -10.29
N MET A 232 -4.96 18.37 -9.70
CA MET A 232 -4.05 17.22 -9.78
C MET A 232 -3.95 16.67 -11.20
N GLU A 233 -5.06 16.70 -11.95
CA GLU A 233 -5.06 16.32 -13.37
C GLU A 233 -4.17 17.27 -14.20
N ALA A 234 -4.28 18.57 -13.99
CA ALA A 234 -3.44 19.55 -14.67
C ALA A 234 -1.94 19.36 -14.34
N HIS A 235 -1.61 19.01 -13.09
CA HIS A 235 -0.24 18.70 -12.69
C HIS A 235 0.30 17.45 -13.40
N ASN A 236 -0.46 16.35 -13.41
CA ASN A 236 -0.08 15.13 -14.13
C ASN A 236 0.09 15.40 -15.64
N GLN A 237 -0.84 16.10 -16.28
CA GLN A 237 -0.74 16.45 -17.71
C GLN A 237 0.50 17.28 -18.03
N SER A 238 0.90 18.17 -17.11
CA SER A 238 2.09 19.01 -17.28
C SER A 238 3.41 18.24 -17.14
N ALA A 239 3.39 17.09 -16.45
CA ALA A 239 4.55 16.23 -16.28
C ALA A 239 4.88 15.40 -17.54
N GLY A 240 3.92 15.29 -18.47
CA GLY A 240 4.06 14.60 -19.75
C GLY A 240 3.14 13.38 -19.89
N PRO A 241 3.06 12.80 -21.10
CA PRO A 241 2.25 11.61 -21.35
C PRO A 241 2.75 10.45 -20.49
N ASP A 242 1.80 9.74 -19.85
CA ASP A 242 2.07 8.57 -19.00
C ASP A 242 3.04 8.85 -17.84
N VAL A 243 3.11 10.10 -17.37
CA VAL A 243 3.88 10.50 -16.20
C VAL A 243 2.93 11.03 -15.12
N PHE A 244 2.82 10.29 -14.03
CA PHE A 244 2.02 10.68 -12.87
C PHE A 244 2.94 11.19 -11.76
N VAL A 245 2.65 12.38 -11.25
CA VAL A 245 3.36 13.02 -10.13
C VAL A 245 2.47 13.16 -8.89
N GLU A 246 1.15 13.02 -9.07
CA GLU A 246 0.15 13.03 -8.00
C GLU A 246 -0.87 11.91 -8.22
N GLU A 247 -1.04 11.04 -7.21
CA GLU A 247 -2.05 9.98 -7.26
C GLU A 247 -3.46 10.49 -6.93
N GLY A 248 -3.53 11.47 -6.03
CA GLY A 248 -4.79 12.00 -5.54
C GLY A 248 -4.69 12.61 -4.14
N ALA A 249 -5.86 12.72 -3.53
CA ALA A 249 -6.08 13.11 -2.16
C ALA A 249 -7.00 12.11 -1.45
N VAL A 250 -6.93 12.08 -0.12
CA VAL A 250 -7.90 11.41 0.75
C VAL A 250 -8.66 12.49 1.51
N LEU A 251 -9.96 12.58 1.27
CA LEU A 251 -10.88 13.35 2.11
C LEU A 251 -11.09 12.59 3.42
N MET A 252 -10.70 13.21 4.52
CA MET A 252 -10.93 12.76 5.88
C MET A 252 -12.05 13.58 6.52
N LEU A 253 -13.16 12.92 6.88
CA LEU A 253 -14.24 13.50 7.69
C LEU A 253 -14.10 13.01 9.12
N SER A 254 -13.72 13.90 10.03
CA SER A 254 -13.45 13.58 11.42
C SER A 254 -14.61 13.98 12.33
N THR A 255 -15.01 13.05 13.20
CA THR A 255 -15.72 13.37 14.44
C THR A 255 -14.70 13.74 15.52
N ARG A 256 -15.12 13.87 16.78
CA ARG A 256 -14.21 14.03 17.92
C ARG A 256 -13.14 12.93 17.98
N ASP A 257 -13.53 11.69 17.70
CA ASP A 257 -12.75 10.49 18.04
C ASP A 257 -12.40 9.59 16.86
N THR A 258 -13.20 9.60 15.80
CA THR A 258 -13.05 8.72 14.64
C THR A 258 -13.08 9.51 13.34
N ALA A 259 -12.72 8.86 12.24
CA ALA A 259 -12.85 9.43 10.90
C ALA A 259 -13.44 8.45 9.88
N GLN A 260 -13.97 9.02 8.80
CA GLN A 260 -14.35 8.33 7.56
C GLN A 260 -13.54 8.90 6.41
N TYR A 261 -13.17 8.05 5.44
CA TYR A 261 -12.28 8.41 4.33
C TYR A 261 -12.97 8.23 2.98
N TRP A 262 -12.70 9.15 2.06
CA TRP A 262 -13.05 9.05 0.65
C TRP A 262 -11.84 9.39 -0.21
N LYS A 263 -11.60 8.61 -1.27
CA LYS A 263 -10.53 8.93 -2.24
C LYS A 263 -11.02 9.97 -3.22
N CYS A 264 -10.16 10.92 -3.54
CA CYS A 264 -10.30 11.96 -4.54
C CYS A 264 -9.13 11.84 -5.50
N LYS A 265 -9.32 11.22 -6.67
CA LYS A 265 -8.22 11.00 -7.62
C LYS A 265 -8.47 11.81 -8.89
N PRO A 266 -7.44 12.28 -9.60
CA PRO A 266 -7.64 12.95 -10.88
C PRO A 266 -8.26 11.96 -11.90
N PRO A 267 -9.05 12.43 -12.87
CA PRO A 267 -9.82 11.56 -13.78
C PRO A 267 -8.96 10.51 -14.49
N THR A 268 -7.75 10.84 -14.95
CA THR A 268 -6.86 9.86 -15.61
C THR A 268 -6.47 8.70 -14.69
N ILE A 269 -6.21 8.98 -13.41
CA ILE A 269 -5.96 7.93 -12.41
C ILE A 269 -7.26 7.17 -12.09
N GLU A 270 -8.42 7.85 -12.04
CA GLU A 270 -9.71 7.18 -11.84
C GLU A 270 -10.02 6.21 -12.99
N GLU A 271 -9.75 6.60 -14.23
CA GLU A 271 -9.90 5.77 -15.42
C GLU A 271 -9.11 4.47 -15.29
N ILE A 272 -7.84 4.52 -14.90
CA ILE A 272 -7.03 3.33 -14.60
C ILE A 272 -7.70 2.42 -13.54
N HIS A 273 -8.40 3.00 -12.55
CA HIS A 273 -9.10 2.22 -11.52
C HIS A 273 -10.52 1.79 -11.90
N TRP A 274 -11.14 2.36 -12.93
CA TRP A 274 -12.54 2.17 -13.30
C TRP A 274 -12.75 1.55 -14.66
N THR A 275 -11.72 1.45 -15.47
CA THR A 275 -11.80 0.80 -16.79
C THR A 275 -11.93 -0.71 -16.69
N ALA A 276 -12.78 -1.20 -15.79
CA ALA A 276 -13.58 -2.41 -16.03
C ALA A 276 -14.37 -2.30 -17.35
N ASP A 277 -14.53 -1.10 -17.93
CA ASP A 277 -15.16 -0.82 -19.24
C ASP A 277 -14.24 -0.45 -20.43
N ALA A 278 -12.91 -0.39 -20.27
CA ALA A 278 -11.97 -0.31 -21.40
C ALA A 278 -11.14 -1.60 -21.57
N SER A 279 -10.39 -1.68 -22.67
CA SER A 279 -9.42 -2.73 -22.91
C SER A 279 -8.31 -2.68 -21.85
N VAL A 280 -7.89 -3.84 -21.33
CA VAL A 280 -6.77 -3.95 -20.37
C VAL A 280 -5.51 -3.32 -20.99
N GLY A 281 -5.02 -2.23 -20.41
CA GLY A 281 -3.85 -1.49 -20.86
C GLY A 281 -2.55 -1.97 -20.21
N LYS A 282 -1.42 -1.49 -20.73
CA LYS A 282 -0.08 -1.81 -20.15
C LYS A 282 0.02 -1.37 -18.69
N THR A 283 -0.48 -0.18 -18.36
CA THR A 283 -0.45 0.38 -17.01
C THR A 283 -1.25 -0.45 -16.02
N ASP A 284 -2.41 -0.98 -16.43
CA ASP A 284 -3.24 -1.86 -15.58
C ASP A 284 -2.49 -3.16 -15.24
N ILE A 285 -1.80 -3.71 -16.23
CA ILE A 285 -1.01 -4.93 -16.08
C ILE A 285 0.19 -4.68 -15.16
N GLU A 286 0.91 -3.58 -15.32
CA GLU A 286 2.03 -3.20 -14.45
C GLU A 286 1.55 -3.01 -13.00
N HIS A 287 0.42 -2.33 -12.79
CA HIS A 287 -0.15 -2.15 -11.46
C HIS A 287 -0.55 -3.49 -10.82
N ALA A 288 -1.18 -4.41 -11.56
CA ALA A 288 -1.50 -5.74 -11.07
C ALA A 288 -0.22 -6.53 -10.70
N LEU A 289 0.83 -6.45 -11.52
CA LEU A 289 2.13 -7.07 -11.24
C LEU A 289 2.79 -6.51 -9.98
N HIS A 290 2.79 -5.19 -9.78
CA HIS A 290 3.28 -4.55 -8.56
C HIS A 290 2.46 -4.97 -7.34
N LYS A 291 1.13 -5.01 -7.43
CA LYS A 291 0.25 -5.51 -6.36
C LYS A 291 0.54 -6.97 -6.01
N MET A 292 0.75 -7.84 -7.00
CA MET A 292 1.16 -9.23 -6.77
C MET A 292 2.50 -9.29 -6.03
N LEU A 293 3.48 -8.48 -6.46
CA LEU A 293 4.79 -8.37 -5.82
C LEU A 293 4.68 -7.95 -4.34
N GLU A 294 3.89 -6.92 -4.04
CA GLU A 294 3.63 -6.46 -2.67
C GLU A 294 2.99 -7.52 -1.78
N ASN A 295 2.15 -8.37 -2.37
CA ASN A 295 1.52 -9.47 -1.68
C ASN A 295 2.45 -10.69 -1.51
N GLY A 296 3.72 -10.59 -1.92
CA GLY A 296 4.73 -11.62 -1.78
C GLY A 296 4.64 -12.71 -2.85
N TYR A 297 4.04 -12.41 -4.00
CA TYR A 297 3.95 -13.35 -5.10
C TYR A 297 5.33 -13.72 -5.66
N ASP A 298 5.49 -15.00 -5.98
CA ASP A 298 6.77 -15.57 -6.33
C ASP A 298 6.99 -15.70 -7.86
N PHE A 299 7.23 -14.58 -8.54
CA PHE A 299 7.30 -14.47 -10.03
C PHE A 299 8.19 -15.44 -10.82
N GLY A 300 9.17 -16.12 -10.24
CA GLY A 300 10.07 -17.00 -11.01
C GLY A 300 9.69 -18.48 -10.91
N ASN A 301 8.64 -18.79 -10.14
CA ASN A 301 7.88 -20.02 -10.19
C ASN A 301 6.44 -19.71 -10.64
N GLY A 302 6.10 -18.42 -10.70
CA GLY A 302 4.82 -17.92 -11.15
C GLY A 302 4.62 -18.09 -12.65
N ARG A 303 3.36 -18.01 -13.06
CA ARG A 303 2.96 -18.08 -14.46
C ARG A 303 2.15 -16.85 -14.84
N VAL A 304 2.10 -16.56 -16.13
CA VAL A 304 1.23 -15.51 -16.68
C VAL A 304 -0.25 -15.77 -16.35
N ALA A 305 -0.67 -17.04 -16.27
CA ALA A 305 -2.03 -17.41 -15.89
C ALA A 305 -2.43 -16.92 -14.50
N ASP A 306 -1.48 -16.79 -13.58
CA ASP A 306 -1.76 -16.31 -12.23
C ASP A 306 -2.00 -14.77 -12.24
N LEU A 307 -1.35 -14.04 -13.18
CA LEU A 307 -1.67 -12.64 -13.46
C LEU A 307 -3.03 -12.50 -14.16
N HIS A 308 -3.43 -13.43 -15.04
CA HIS A 308 -4.78 -13.44 -15.59
C HIS A 308 -5.83 -13.51 -14.47
N THR A 309 -5.67 -14.42 -13.52
CA THR A 309 -6.59 -14.53 -12.38
C THR A 309 -6.61 -13.27 -11.51
N GLU A 310 -5.47 -12.60 -11.31
CA GLU A 310 -5.45 -11.33 -10.59
C GLU A 310 -6.18 -10.23 -11.35
N LEU A 311 -6.02 -10.15 -12.68
CA LEU A 311 -6.75 -9.19 -13.53
C LEU A 311 -8.25 -9.53 -13.61
N GLU A 312 -8.65 -10.79 -13.66
CA GLU A 312 -10.06 -11.22 -13.64
C GLU A 312 -10.80 -10.85 -12.35
N ALA A 313 -10.09 -10.47 -11.28
CA ALA A 313 -10.71 -9.90 -10.10
C ALA A 313 -11.26 -8.49 -10.34
N ASP A 314 -10.67 -7.75 -11.29
CA ASP A 314 -10.94 -6.34 -11.58
C ASP A 314 -11.55 -6.12 -12.99
N PHE A 315 -11.44 -7.10 -13.89
CA PHE A 315 -11.89 -7.05 -15.29
C PHE A 315 -12.74 -8.28 -15.68
N ASP A 316 -13.64 -8.11 -16.66
CA ASP A 316 -14.44 -9.22 -17.22
C ASP A 316 -13.54 -10.23 -17.98
N PRO A 317 -13.65 -11.56 -17.74
CA PRO A 317 -12.72 -12.55 -18.31
C PRO A 317 -12.51 -12.49 -19.83
N PRO A 318 -13.54 -12.27 -20.69
CA PRO A 318 -13.34 -12.12 -22.13
C PRO A 318 -12.38 -10.99 -22.51
N ARG A 319 -12.25 -9.95 -21.67
CA ARG A 319 -11.36 -8.82 -21.92
C ARG A 319 -9.93 -9.12 -21.56
N VAL A 320 -9.74 -9.82 -20.45
CA VAL A 320 -8.43 -10.35 -20.06
C VAL A 320 -7.92 -11.29 -21.16
N GLU A 321 -8.81 -12.11 -21.73
CA GLU A 321 -8.51 -12.96 -22.88
C GLU A 321 -8.14 -12.14 -24.13
N MET A 322 -8.90 -11.09 -24.47
CA MET A 322 -8.57 -10.19 -25.59
C MET A 322 -7.21 -9.49 -25.44
N ALA A 323 -6.74 -9.27 -24.21
CA ALA A 323 -5.46 -8.65 -23.92
C ALA A 323 -4.31 -9.65 -23.67
N ALA A 324 -4.53 -10.96 -23.89
CA ALA A 324 -3.58 -12.01 -23.54
C ALA A 324 -2.16 -11.77 -24.07
N ASP A 325 -2.01 -11.35 -25.34
CA ASP A 325 -0.69 -11.08 -25.94
C ASP A 325 0.04 -9.91 -25.25
N LEU A 326 -0.71 -8.86 -24.88
CA LEU A 326 -0.17 -7.71 -24.16
C LEU A 326 0.23 -8.13 -22.74
N ILE A 327 -0.64 -8.88 -22.06
CA ILE A 327 -0.41 -9.43 -20.72
C ILE A 327 0.87 -10.27 -20.71
N GLU A 328 1.01 -11.19 -21.65
CA GLU A 328 2.18 -12.05 -21.75
C GLU A 328 3.46 -11.24 -21.99
N ARG A 329 3.42 -10.25 -22.89
CA ARG A 329 4.58 -9.39 -23.16
C ARG A 329 4.99 -8.59 -21.92
N VAL A 330 4.04 -7.89 -21.28
CA VAL A 330 4.33 -7.06 -20.10
C VAL A 330 4.79 -7.92 -18.93
N TYR A 331 4.18 -9.09 -18.71
CA TYR A 331 4.63 -10.07 -17.72
C TYR A 331 6.09 -10.48 -17.95
N ARG A 332 6.46 -10.83 -19.19
CA ARG A 332 7.84 -11.22 -19.52
C ARG A 332 8.82 -10.06 -19.32
N GLU A 333 8.47 -8.84 -19.74
CA GLU A 333 9.26 -7.63 -19.52
C GLU A 333 9.52 -7.41 -18.02
N PHE A 334 8.47 -7.48 -17.21
CA PHE A 334 8.53 -7.29 -15.77
C PHE A 334 9.38 -8.36 -15.06
N VAL A 335 9.18 -9.64 -15.39
CA VAL A 335 9.97 -10.74 -14.81
C VAL A 335 11.45 -10.62 -15.22
N LEU A 336 11.73 -10.27 -16.47
CA LEU A 336 13.10 -10.06 -16.95
C LEU A 336 13.77 -8.90 -16.20
N GLU A 337 13.07 -7.78 -16.00
CA GLU A 337 13.59 -6.65 -15.25
C GLU A 337 13.90 -7.04 -13.80
N LEU A 338 13.00 -7.77 -13.14
CA LEU A 338 13.21 -8.25 -11.78
C LEU A 338 14.45 -9.17 -11.70
N GLN A 339 14.62 -10.10 -12.64
CA GLN A 339 15.80 -10.98 -12.71
C GLN A 339 17.09 -10.20 -12.94
N GLN A 340 17.06 -9.18 -13.82
CA GLN A 340 18.21 -8.32 -14.06
C GLN A 340 18.60 -7.54 -12.81
N ARG A 341 17.63 -7.00 -12.07
CA ARG A 341 17.86 -6.31 -10.79
C ARG A 341 18.48 -7.25 -9.75
N GLU A 342 18.01 -8.48 -9.67
CA GLU A 342 18.58 -9.47 -8.74
C GLU A 342 20.01 -9.88 -9.12
N TRP A 343 20.27 -10.10 -10.40
CA TRP A 343 21.63 -10.36 -10.89
C TRP A 343 22.57 -9.18 -10.60
N LEU A 344 22.08 -7.95 -10.77
CA LEU A 344 22.83 -6.75 -10.40
C LEU A 344 23.15 -6.74 -8.90
N ARG A 345 22.19 -7.05 -8.03
CA ARG A 345 22.44 -7.16 -6.58
C ARG A 345 23.52 -8.19 -6.26
N HIS A 346 23.47 -9.34 -6.90
CA HIS A 346 24.48 -10.38 -6.74
C HIS A 346 25.88 -9.87 -7.13
N LEU A 347 26.00 -9.16 -8.25
CA LEU A 347 27.27 -8.58 -8.69
C LEU A 347 27.79 -7.51 -7.73
N VAL A 348 26.92 -6.64 -7.23
CA VAL A 348 27.28 -5.62 -6.22
C VAL A 348 27.79 -6.30 -4.94
N ALA A 349 27.05 -7.27 -4.40
CA ALA A 349 27.46 -8.01 -3.21
C ALA A 349 28.80 -8.75 -3.42
N LYS A 350 28.97 -9.40 -4.57
CA LYS A 350 30.21 -10.12 -4.94
C LYS A 350 31.42 -9.19 -5.06
N SER A 351 31.21 -7.94 -5.46
CA SER A 351 32.28 -6.96 -5.61
C SER A 351 32.95 -6.58 -4.29
N GLY A 352 32.21 -6.68 -3.17
CA GLY A 352 32.64 -6.17 -1.86
C GLY A 352 32.81 -4.65 -1.81
N LEU A 353 32.42 -3.92 -2.87
CA LEU A 353 32.50 -2.46 -2.94
C LEU A 353 31.31 -1.83 -2.21
N ASN A 354 31.55 -0.63 -1.67
CA ASN A 354 30.48 0.20 -1.13
C ASN A 354 29.56 0.65 -2.29
N PRO A 355 28.25 0.40 -2.25
CA PRO A 355 27.31 0.87 -3.28
C PRO A 355 27.32 2.37 -3.53
N HIS A 356 27.70 3.16 -2.51
CA HIS A 356 27.82 4.62 -2.60
C HIS A 356 29.16 5.10 -3.21
N ASP A 357 30.15 4.21 -3.41
CA ASP A 357 31.33 4.50 -4.24
C ASP A 357 31.02 4.18 -5.70
N THR A 358 30.11 4.98 -6.26
CA THR A 358 29.58 4.80 -7.61
C THR A 358 30.69 4.72 -8.68
N PRO A 359 31.77 5.53 -8.65
CA PRO A 359 32.86 5.41 -9.62
C PRO A 359 33.56 4.03 -9.60
N ALA A 360 33.90 3.51 -8.41
CA ALA A 360 34.54 2.20 -8.30
C ALA A 360 33.57 1.08 -8.70
N LEU A 361 32.32 1.16 -8.24
CA LEU A 361 31.31 0.16 -8.53
C LEU A 361 30.96 0.10 -10.02
N MET A 362 30.76 1.24 -10.68
CA MET A 362 30.46 1.27 -12.13
C MET A 362 31.61 0.71 -12.96
N ARG A 363 32.86 0.93 -12.54
CA ARG A 363 34.02 0.34 -13.20
C ARG A 363 33.99 -1.19 -13.11
N TYR A 364 33.68 -1.74 -11.93
CA TYR A 364 33.50 -3.18 -11.75
C TYR A 364 32.33 -3.73 -12.60
N LEU A 365 31.15 -3.11 -12.51
CA LEU A 365 29.95 -3.58 -13.22
C LEU A 365 30.08 -3.50 -14.75
N SER A 366 30.87 -2.56 -15.28
CA SER A 366 31.16 -2.48 -16.72
C SER A 366 31.91 -3.69 -17.30
N GLN A 367 32.49 -4.54 -16.43
CA GLN A 367 33.10 -5.82 -16.84
C GLN A 367 32.04 -6.91 -17.10
N HIS A 368 30.83 -6.74 -16.57
CA HIS A 368 29.74 -7.71 -16.65
C HIS A 368 28.60 -7.26 -17.58
N TYR A 369 28.49 -5.96 -17.85
CA TYR A 369 27.45 -5.38 -18.69
C TYR A 369 28.04 -4.67 -19.91
N PRO A 370 27.42 -4.81 -21.09
CA PRO A 370 27.83 -4.08 -22.28
C PRO A 370 27.57 -2.57 -22.12
N LYS A 371 28.36 -1.75 -22.83
CA LYS A 371 28.32 -0.28 -22.72
C LYS A 371 26.91 0.31 -22.93
N ASN A 372 26.11 -0.27 -23.82
CA ASN A 372 24.74 0.19 -24.11
C ASN A 372 23.75 -0.07 -22.95
N GLN A 373 24.06 -0.99 -22.02
CA GLN A 373 23.26 -1.26 -20.84
C GLN A 373 23.69 -0.46 -19.61
N MET A 374 24.88 0.17 -19.64
CA MET A 374 25.43 0.87 -18.47
C MET A 374 24.55 2.03 -17.97
N ARG A 375 23.74 2.64 -18.84
CA ARG A 375 22.74 3.64 -18.40
C ARG A 375 21.70 3.01 -17.48
N TRP A 376 21.15 1.85 -17.88
CA TRP A 376 20.20 1.10 -17.06
C TRP A 376 20.87 0.63 -15.75
N VAL A 377 22.09 0.08 -15.82
CA VAL A 377 22.84 -0.38 -14.64
C VAL A 377 23.02 0.76 -13.63
N TYR A 378 23.44 1.93 -14.10
CA TYR A 378 23.63 3.11 -13.26
C TYR A 378 22.32 3.53 -12.58
N THR A 379 21.23 3.66 -13.35
CA THR A 379 19.91 3.98 -12.81
C THR A 379 19.44 2.92 -11.82
N ALA A 380 19.59 1.64 -12.14
CA ALA A 380 19.17 0.54 -11.29
C ALA A 380 19.96 0.48 -9.98
N VAL A 381 21.27 0.73 -9.99
CA VAL A 381 22.07 0.84 -8.76
C VAL A 381 21.56 1.97 -7.89
N LYS A 382 21.32 3.17 -8.45
CA LYS A 382 20.75 4.29 -7.69
C LYS A 382 19.38 3.96 -7.09
N THR A 383 18.51 3.31 -7.85
CA THR A 383 17.20 2.87 -7.36
C THR A 383 17.32 1.81 -6.27
N LEU A 384 18.27 0.88 -6.38
CA LEU A 384 18.42 -0.22 -5.43
C LEU A 384 19.07 0.19 -4.11
N TYR A 385 20.03 1.13 -4.14
CA TYR A 385 20.91 1.42 -3.00
C TYR A 385 20.83 2.86 -2.50
N GLY A 386 20.13 3.75 -3.20
CA GLY A 386 20.15 5.19 -2.91
C GLY A 386 21.45 5.85 -3.37
N ASP A 387 21.47 7.19 -3.38
CA ASP A 387 22.70 7.99 -3.47
C ASP A 387 23.17 8.35 -2.06
#